data_AF-A0AAW8D2Y1-F1
#
_entry.id   AF-A0AAW8D2Y1-F1
#
_cell.length_a   1.000
_cell.length_b   1.000
_cell.length_c   1.000
_cell.angle_alpha   90.00
_cell.angle_beta   90.00
_cell.angle_gamma   90.00
#
_symmetry.space_group_name_H-M   'P 1'
#
loop_
_entity.id
_entity.type
_entity.pdbx_description
1 polymer ?
#
loop_
_entity_poly.entity_id
_entity_poly.type
_entity_poly.pdbx_seq_one_letter_code
_entity_poly.pdbx_strand_id
1 'polypeptide(L)'
;MNSLPSDTFTRLLRIERERQRISQAELARRMAGTLGTNVDPTAVTRIEQQTRAVRLDEAVAMATALGVPLAALLAEDQVGENEALKQRYLVELAAAQRQWEQSRQEIGRLTSLIQSLSVPRSGSVDQEDH
;
A
#
# COMPACT_ATOMS: atom_id res chain seq x y z
N MET A 1 8.93 2.41 10.26
CA MET A 1 9.64 3.63 10.72
C MET A 1 9.23 4.73 9.77
N ASN A 2 8.75 5.86 10.26
CA ASN A 2 8.46 7.00 9.40
C ASN A 2 9.77 7.49 8.80
N SER A 3 9.90 7.41 7.48
CA SER A 3 10.98 8.04 6.71
C SER A 3 11.01 9.53 7.03
N LEU A 4 12.19 10.13 7.20
CA LEU A 4 12.24 11.59 7.21
C LEU A 4 11.84 12.11 5.82
N PRO A 5 11.25 13.32 5.71
CA PRO A 5 10.92 13.90 4.41
C PRO A 5 12.12 13.96 3.45
N SER A 6 13.34 14.14 3.99
CA SER A 6 14.59 14.08 3.24
C SER A 6 14.83 12.70 2.61
N ASP A 7 14.45 11.63 3.29
CA ASP A 7 14.68 10.25 2.80
C ASP A 7 13.74 9.94 1.65
N THR A 8 12.47 10.32 1.80
CA THR A 8 11.46 10.22 0.75
C THR A 8 11.86 11.05 -0.45
N PHE A 9 12.29 12.30 -0.23
CA PHE A 9 12.81 13.17 -1.28
C PHE A 9 13.94 12.52 -2.06
N THR A 10 15.00 12.08 -1.37
CA THR A 10 16.18 11.51 -2.02
C THR A 10 15.84 10.25 -2.82
N ARG A 11 14.98 9.38 -2.27
CA ARG A 11 14.54 8.16 -2.93
C ARG A 11 13.72 8.47 -4.19
N LEU A 12 12.71 9.34 -4.09
CA LEU A 12 11.86 9.69 -5.22
C LEU A 12 12.61 10.49 -6.29
N LEU A 13 13.53 11.37 -5.88
CA LEU A 13 14.44 12.08 -6.78
C LEU A 13 15.21 11.09 -7.66
N ARG A 14 15.81 10.06 -7.03
CA ARG A 14 16.59 9.05 -7.73
C ARG A 14 15.71 8.26 -8.71
N ILE A 15 14.54 7.79 -8.27
CA ILE A 15 13.59 7.06 -9.10
C ILE A 15 13.17 7.90 -10.31
N GLU A 16 12.81 9.16 -10.09
CA GLU A 16 12.36 10.05 -11.15
C GLU A 16 13.48 10.39 -12.14
N ARG A 17 14.70 10.63 -11.63
CA ARG A 17 15.88 10.84 -12.48
C ARG A 17 16.16 9.62 -13.37
N GLU A 18 16.13 8.42 -12.79
CA GLU A 18 16.37 7.17 -13.51
C GLU A 18 15.25 6.90 -14.55
N ARG A 19 14.00 7.17 -14.20
CA ARG A 19 12.84 7.10 -15.11
C ARG A 19 13.02 7.97 -16.35
N GLN A 20 13.59 9.17 -16.17
CA GLN A 20 13.90 10.11 -17.26
C GLN A 20 15.24 9.84 -17.96
N ARG A 21 16.02 8.84 -17.52
CA ARG A 21 17.38 8.53 -18.02
C ARG A 21 18.36 9.71 -17.93
N ILE A 22 18.20 10.55 -16.92
CA ILE A 22 19.08 11.69 -16.66
C ILE A 22 20.26 11.22 -15.79
N SER A 23 21.48 11.61 -16.12
CA SER A 23 22.65 11.34 -15.27
C SER A 23 22.73 12.33 -14.12
N GLN A 24 23.42 11.97 -13.03
CA GLN A 24 23.65 12.89 -11.90
C GLN A 24 24.36 14.18 -12.34
N ALA A 25 25.33 14.08 -13.25
CA ALA A 25 26.03 15.22 -13.81
C ALA A 25 25.12 16.12 -14.67
N GLU A 26 24.20 15.51 -15.43
CA GLU A 26 23.21 16.27 -16.20
C GLU A 26 22.21 16.98 -15.27
N LEU A 27 21.76 16.32 -14.19
CA LEU A 27 20.92 16.95 -13.17
C LEU A 27 21.63 18.15 -12.54
N ALA A 28 22.90 18.02 -12.16
CA ALA A 28 23.69 19.12 -11.62
C ALA A 28 23.79 20.30 -12.59
N ARG A 29 24.02 20.05 -13.89
CA ARG A 29 24.02 21.09 -14.93
C ARG A 29 22.70 21.83 -15.02
N ARG A 30 21.58 21.11 -15.00
CA ARG A 30 20.24 21.71 -15.05
C ARG A 30 19.91 22.53 -13.79
N MET A 31 20.32 22.03 -12.62
CA MET A 31 20.22 22.77 -11.37
C MET A 31 21.01 24.07 -11.43
N ALA A 32 22.22 24.06 -12.00
CA ALA A 32 23.03 25.26 -12.13
C ALA A 32 22.34 26.36 -12.95
N GLY A 33 21.64 25.98 -14.02
CA GLY A 33 20.79 26.90 -14.79
C GLY A 33 19.63 27.49 -13.98
N THR A 34 19.10 26.74 -13.01
CA THR A 34 17.99 27.20 -12.16
C THR A 34 18.46 28.06 -10.98
N LEU A 35 19.59 27.70 -10.37
CA LEU A 35 20.15 28.39 -9.20
C LEU A 35 21.01 29.61 -9.59
N GLY A 36 21.36 29.76 -10.87
CA GLY A 36 22.27 30.81 -11.34
C GLY A 36 23.70 30.67 -10.80
N THR A 37 24.06 29.51 -10.26
CA THR A 37 25.37 29.22 -9.67
C THR A 37 25.85 27.84 -10.09
N ASN A 38 27.17 27.63 -10.08
CA ASN A 38 27.73 26.34 -10.47
C ASN A 38 27.42 25.28 -9.40
N VAL A 39 26.88 24.14 -9.81
CA VAL A 39 26.56 23.01 -8.92
C VAL A 39 27.58 21.90 -9.15
N ASP A 40 28.29 21.54 -8.08
CA ASP A 40 29.22 20.40 -8.11
C ASP A 40 28.44 19.09 -8.33
N PRO A 41 28.72 18.32 -9.40
CA PRO A 41 28.08 17.03 -9.66
C PRO A 41 28.16 16.04 -8.49
N THR A 42 29.23 16.11 -7.68
CA THR A 42 29.38 15.24 -6.50
C THR A 42 28.41 15.61 -5.38
N ALA A 43 27.87 16.83 -5.37
CA ALA A 43 26.82 17.22 -4.44
C ALA A 43 25.53 16.42 -4.69
N VAL A 44 25.15 16.24 -5.97
CA VAL A 44 23.99 15.41 -6.35
C VAL A 44 24.21 13.96 -5.92
N THR A 45 25.39 13.40 -6.16
CA THR A 45 25.73 12.04 -5.72
C THR A 45 25.61 11.88 -4.21
N ARG A 46 26.15 12.82 -3.42
CA ARG A 46 26.08 12.77 -1.95
C ARG A 46 24.66 12.93 -1.41
N ILE A 47 23.85 13.78 -2.06
CA ILE A 47 22.42 13.93 -1.74
C ILE A 47 21.70 12.61 -2.01
N GLU A 48 21.89 12.00 -3.20
CA GLU A 48 21.32 10.68 -3.56
C GLU A 48 21.76 9.55 -2.62
N GLN A 49 22.96 9.63 -2.08
CA GLN A 49 23.50 8.68 -1.09
C GLN A 49 23.12 9.02 0.35
N GLN A 50 22.38 10.11 0.59
CA GLN A 50 22.02 10.59 1.93
C GLN A 50 23.23 10.92 2.83
N THR A 51 24.41 11.10 2.25
CA THR A 51 25.63 11.51 2.97
C THR A 51 25.73 13.03 3.13
N ARG A 52 24.80 13.76 2.51
CA ARG A 52 24.64 15.22 2.64
C ARG A 52 23.17 15.59 2.65
N ALA A 53 22.77 16.44 3.59
CA ALA A 53 21.43 17.02 3.61
C ALA A 53 21.17 17.91 2.38
N VAL A 54 19.95 17.85 1.85
CA VAL A 54 19.48 18.72 0.77
C VAL A 54 18.90 20.01 1.37
N ARG A 55 19.29 21.16 0.82
CA ARG A 55 18.69 22.45 1.18
C ARG A 55 17.41 22.66 0.37
N LEU A 56 16.48 23.48 0.88
CA LEU A 56 15.20 23.71 0.20
C LEU A 56 15.39 24.25 -1.23
N ASP A 57 16.30 25.22 -1.42
CA ASP A 57 16.58 25.78 -2.75
C ASP A 57 17.13 24.72 -3.71
N GLU A 58 17.97 23.82 -3.22
CA GLU A 58 18.49 22.68 -4.01
C GLU A 58 17.36 21.71 -4.37
N ALA A 59 16.46 21.42 -3.44
CA ALA A 59 15.31 20.55 -3.67
C ALA A 59 14.36 21.13 -4.72
N VAL A 60 14.07 22.44 -4.66
CA VAL A 60 13.28 23.16 -5.66
C VAL A 60 13.98 23.15 -7.02
N ALA A 61 15.29 23.39 -7.06
CA ALA A 61 16.07 23.35 -8.30
C ALA A 61 16.09 21.95 -8.93
N MET A 62 16.19 20.89 -8.13
CA MET A 62 16.11 19.51 -8.60
C MET A 62 14.74 19.18 -9.17
N ALA A 63 13.67 19.54 -8.46
CA ALA A 63 12.29 19.33 -8.91
C ALA A 63 12.04 20.05 -10.25
N THR A 64 12.49 21.31 -10.34
CA THR A 64 12.44 22.11 -11.57
C THR A 64 13.24 21.48 -12.71
N ALA A 65 14.45 21.02 -12.43
CA ALA A 65 15.33 20.38 -13.42
C ALA A 65 14.76 19.05 -13.98
N LEU A 66 13.95 18.36 -13.19
CA LEU A 66 13.20 17.16 -13.58
C LEU A 66 11.80 17.48 -14.13
N GLY A 67 11.36 18.74 -14.10
CA GLY A 67 10.04 19.14 -14.58
C GLY A 67 8.88 18.58 -13.76
N VAL A 68 9.08 18.29 -12.47
CA VAL A 68 8.04 17.77 -11.57
C VAL A 68 7.79 18.75 -10.42
N PRO A 69 6.57 18.83 -9.87
CA PRO A 69 6.31 19.60 -8.66
C PRO A 69 7.11 19.05 -7.48
N LEU A 70 7.68 19.91 -6.62
CA LEU A 70 8.40 19.48 -5.41
C LEU A 70 7.56 18.55 -4.53
N ALA A 71 6.25 18.80 -4.44
CA ALA A 71 5.32 17.96 -3.70
C ALA A 71 5.31 16.49 -4.19
N ALA A 72 5.53 16.24 -5.48
CA ALA A 72 5.60 14.88 -6.02
C ALA A 72 6.86 14.14 -5.56
N LEU A 73 7.92 14.85 -5.16
CA LEU A 73 9.12 14.25 -4.58
C LEU A 73 9.01 14.12 -3.05
N LEU A 74 7.94 14.62 -2.42
CA LEU A 74 7.75 14.53 -0.96
C LEU A 74 6.57 13.63 -0.58
N ALA A 75 5.64 13.40 -1.51
CA ALA A 75 4.53 12.49 -1.32
C ALA A 75 5.07 11.05 -1.37
N GLU A 76 5.10 10.38 -0.21
CA GLU A 76 5.12 8.91 -0.21
C GLU A 76 3.92 8.43 -1.04
N ASP A 77 4.10 7.37 -1.82
CA ASP A 77 3.04 6.73 -2.61
C ASP A 77 2.05 5.99 -1.69
N GLN A 78 1.52 6.71 -0.70
CA GLN A 78 0.46 6.26 0.18
C GLN A 78 -0.76 5.89 -0.62
N VAL A 79 -0.99 6.49 -1.80
CA VAL A 79 -2.11 6.13 -2.67
C VAL A 79 -1.93 4.70 -3.19
N GLY A 80 -0.79 4.36 -3.79
CA GLY A 80 -0.50 3.01 -4.28
C GLY A 80 -0.40 1.97 -3.17
N GLU A 81 0.23 2.31 -2.05
CA GLU A 81 0.31 1.44 -0.87
C GLU A 81 -1.06 1.19 -0.24
N ASN A 82 -1.90 2.22 -0.11
CA ASN A 82 -3.26 2.09 0.41
C ASN A 82 -4.14 1.28 -0.55
N GLU A 83 -3.98 1.43 -1.86
CA GLU A 83 -4.73 0.64 -2.84
C GLU A 83 -4.35 -0.84 -2.78
N ALA A 84 -3.06 -1.15 -2.70
CA ALA A 84 -2.58 -2.51 -2.52
C ALA A 84 -3.07 -3.13 -1.19
N LEU A 85 -3.04 -2.37 -0.10
CA LEU A 85 -3.52 -2.81 1.20
C LEU A 85 -5.04 -3.04 1.20
N LYS A 86 -5.80 -2.11 0.60
CA LYS A 86 -7.25 -2.24 0.40
C LYS A 86 -7.58 -3.50 -0.37
N GLN A 87 -6.85 -3.78 -1.45
CA GLN A 87 -7.07 -4.98 -2.25
C GLN A 87 -6.83 -6.27 -1.46
N ARG A 88 -5.82 -6.31 -0.59
CA ARG A 88 -5.60 -7.43 0.33
C ARG A 88 -6.78 -7.62 1.29
N TYR A 89 -7.25 -6.55 1.92
CA TYR A 89 -8.39 -6.63 2.83
C TYR A 89 -9.69 -7.06 2.14
N LEU A 90 -9.92 -6.67 0.88
CA LEU A 90 -11.07 -7.15 0.12
C LEU A 90 -11.03 -8.66 -0.11
N VAL A 91 -9.84 -9.23 -0.37
CA VAL A 91 -9.66 -10.68 -0.51
C VAL A 91 -9.91 -11.40 0.81
N GLU A 92 -9.35 -10.88 1.92
CA GLU A 92 -9.56 -11.44 3.26
C GLU A 92 -11.04 -11.39 3.66
N LEU A 93 -11.72 -10.27 3.40
CA LEU A 93 -13.15 -10.11 3.66
C LEU A 93 -13.98 -11.15 2.90
N ALA A 94 -13.69 -11.36 1.61
CA ALA A 94 -14.39 -12.35 0.79
C ALA A 94 -14.15 -13.80 1.28
N ALA A 95 -12.98 -14.09 1.86
CA ALA A 95 -12.72 -15.38 2.49
C ALA A 95 -13.53 -15.55 3.79
N ALA A 96 -13.53 -14.53 4.66
CA ALA A 96 -14.27 -14.54 5.91
C ALA A 96 -15.79 -14.68 5.70
N GLN A 97 -16.34 -13.99 4.69
CA GLN A 97 -17.76 -14.09 4.32
C GLN A 97 -18.15 -15.51 3.89
N ARG A 98 -17.31 -16.17 3.09
CA ARG A 98 -17.54 -17.56 2.66
C ARG A 98 -17.53 -18.51 3.85
N GLN A 99 -16.59 -18.34 4.78
CA GLN A 99 -16.51 -19.16 5.98
C GLN A 99 -17.72 -18.96 6.90
N TRP A 100 -18.20 -17.72 7.04
CA TRP A 100 -19.40 -17.43 7.82
C TRP A 100 -20.64 -18.10 7.23
N GLU A 101 -20.83 -18.01 5.91
CA GLU A 101 -21.97 -18.64 5.25
C GLU A 101 -21.95 -20.17 5.39
N GLN A 102 -20.78 -20.80 5.25
CA GLN A 102 -20.61 -22.23 5.51
C GLN A 102 -20.97 -22.61 6.94
N SER A 103 -20.47 -21.85 7.91
CA SER A 103 -20.75 -22.07 9.33
C SER A 103 -22.26 -21.93 9.63
N ARG A 104 -22.90 -20.93 9.03
CA ARG A 104 -24.35 -20.70 9.14
C ARG A 104 -25.16 -21.86 8.58
N GLN A 105 -24.78 -22.38 7.42
CA GLN A 105 -25.43 -23.54 6.80
C GLN A 105 -25.28 -24.79 7.67
N GLU A 106 -24.09 -25.04 8.21
CA GLU A 106 -23.85 -26.18 9.08
C GLU A 106 -24.66 -26.10 10.38
N ILE A 107 -24.75 -24.92 10.99
CA ILE A 107 -25.63 -24.69 12.15
C ILE A 107 -27.08 -25.02 11.80
N GLY A 108 -27.58 -24.58 10.64
CA GLY A 108 -28.95 -24.88 10.19
C GLY A 108 -29.17 -26.39 9.97
N ARG A 109 -28.20 -27.07 9.37
CA ARG A 109 -28.23 -28.53 9.15
C ARG A 109 -28.29 -29.29 10.48
N LEU A 110 -27.40 -28.96 11.42
CA LEU A 110 -27.35 -29.58 12.75
C LEU A 110 -28.63 -29.32 13.54
N THR A 111 -29.17 -28.10 13.48
CA THR A 111 -30.44 -27.74 14.13
C THR A 111 -31.60 -28.61 13.62
N SER A 112 -31.70 -28.79 12.29
CA SER A 112 -32.74 -29.62 11.68
C SER A 112 -32.62 -31.10 12.07
N LEU A 113 -31.38 -31.61 12.15
CA LEU A 113 -31.09 -32.97 12.63
C LEU A 113 -31.54 -33.17 14.07
N ILE A 114 -31.20 -32.24 14.98
CA ILE A 114 -31.64 -32.28 16.39
C ILE A 114 -33.16 -32.30 16.49
N GLN A 115 -33.86 -31.46 15.71
CA GLN A 115 -35.32 -31.43 15.68
C GLN A 115 -35.91 -32.76 15.22
N SER A 116 -35.36 -33.36 14.15
CA SER A 116 -35.84 -34.66 13.65
C SER A 116 -35.67 -35.81 14.65
N LEU A 117 -34.61 -35.76 15.47
CA LEU A 117 -34.35 -36.73 16.54
C LEU A 117 -35.21 -36.50 17.79
N SER A 118 -35.80 -35.31 17.92
CA SER A 118 -36.61 -34.91 19.07
C SER A 118 -38.11 -35.16 18.87
N VAL A 119 -38.55 -35.59 17.66
CA VAL A 119 -39.94 -35.97 17.42
C VAL A 119 -40.20 -37.33 18.09
N PRO A 120 -41.11 -37.42 19.07
CA PRO A 120 -41.44 -38.70 19.69
C PRO A 120 -42.13 -39.61 18.66
N ARG A 121 -41.76 -40.90 18.64
CA ARG A 121 -42.60 -41.96 18.06
C ARG A 121 -43.89 -42.06 18.89
N SER A 122 -44.83 -41.15 18.67
CA SER A 122 -46.19 -41.29 19.15
C SER A 122 -46.92 -42.23 18.19
N GLY A 123 -47.10 -43.49 18.60
CA GLY A 123 -48.01 -44.42 17.92
C GLY A 123 -47.59 -45.88 17.91
N SER A 124 -47.49 -46.52 19.08
CA SER A 124 -47.65 -47.98 19.19
C SER A 124 -47.98 -48.37 20.63
N VAL A 125 -49.14 -47.92 21.12
CA VAL A 125 -49.76 -48.46 22.32
C VAL A 125 -51.27 -48.54 22.06
N ASP A 126 -51.81 -49.73 22.32
CA ASP A 126 -53.21 -50.14 22.46
C ASP A 126 -54.03 -50.51 21.21
N GLN A 127 -54.07 -51.82 20.96
CA GLN A 127 -55.34 -52.53 20.81
C GLN A 127 -55.24 -53.87 21.56
N GLU A 128 -55.56 -53.81 22.86
CA GLU A 128 -56.21 -54.93 23.56
C GLU A 128 -57.64 -55.02 23.03
N ASP A 129 -58.02 -56.20 22.52
CA ASP A 129 -59.36 -56.78 22.70
C ASP A 129 -59.35 -58.19 22.10
N HIS A 130 -59.25 -59.20 22.98
CA HIS A 130 -60.16 -60.35 23.07
C HIS A 130 -59.73 -61.36 24.13
#